data_AF-A0A843FMZ2-F1
#
_entry.id   AF-A0A843FMZ2-F1
#
_cell.length_a   1.000
_cell.length_b   1.000
_cell.length_c   1.000
_cell.angle_alpha   90.00
_cell.angle_beta   90.00
_cell.angle_gamma   90.00
#
_symmetry.space_group_name_H-M   'P 1'
#
loop_
_entity.id
_entity.type
_entity.pdbx_description
1 polymer ?
#
loop_
_entity_poly.entity_id
_entity_poly.type
_entity_poly.pdbx_seq_one_letter_code
_entity_poly.pdbx_strand_id
1 'polypeptide(L)'
;MSVGKKLGLTKGVVIDIEDPAGFKRIKVRIPEIHGPFMKETIPDNMNKANRVADIAIPWAEVNYPYGSDITPELNQVVLVGFISGDPQKPVVLGWLGYEYNYTEDDKKLQPVS
;
A
#
# COMPACT_ATOMS: atom_id res chain seq x y z
N MET A 1 -1.23 -17.75 -9.38
CA MET A 1 -1.16 -16.85 -10.55
C MET A 1 0.12 -16.04 -10.44
N SER A 2 0.99 -16.09 -11.45
CA SER A 2 2.20 -15.25 -11.49
C SER A 2 1.80 -13.82 -11.83
N VAL A 3 1.94 -12.88 -10.90
CA VAL A 3 1.85 -11.45 -11.22
C VAL A 3 3.07 -11.13 -12.09
N GLY A 4 2.85 -10.74 -13.35
CA GLY A 4 3.94 -10.40 -14.26
C GLY A 4 4.85 -9.28 -13.71
N LYS A 5 6.07 -9.18 -14.25
CA LYS A 5 7.02 -8.13 -13.85
C LYS A 5 6.37 -6.74 -13.95
N LYS A 6 6.54 -5.92 -12.92
CA LYS A 6 6.08 -4.54 -12.86
C LYS A 6 7.30 -3.61 -12.84
N LEU A 7 7.50 -2.88 -13.94
CA LEU A 7 8.57 -1.88 -14.05
C LEU A 7 8.01 -0.49 -13.74
N GLY A 8 8.80 0.33 -13.05
CA GLY A 8 8.44 1.70 -12.67
C GLY A 8 8.00 1.83 -11.20
N LEU A 9 7.40 2.98 -10.89
CA LEU A 9 6.83 3.30 -9.58
C LEU A 9 5.32 3.10 -9.62
N THR A 10 4.75 2.59 -8.54
CA THR A 10 3.31 2.54 -8.33
C THR A 10 2.94 3.13 -6.98
N LYS A 11 1.69 3.56 -6.83
CA LYS A 11 1.17 4.01 -5.55
C LYS A 11 0.56 2.83 -4.81
N GLY A 12 0.70 2.85 -3.50
CA GLY A 12 -0.05 1.96 -2.62
C GLY A 12 -0.34 2.63 -1.29
N VAL A 13 -1.17 1.98 -0.48
CA VAL A 13 -1.54 2.47 0.85
C VAL A 13 -1.00 1.51 1.90
N VAL A 14 -0.44 2.07 2.97
CA VAL A 14 0.04 1.31 4.12
C VAL A 14 -1.15 0.68 4.84
N ILE A 15 -1.12 -0.65 5.01
CA ILE A 15 -2.18 -1.42 5.65
C ILE A 15 -1.71 -2.15 6.92
N ASP A 16 -0.40 -2.21 7.15
CA ASP A 16 0.20 -2.84 8.32
C ASP A 16 1.60 -2.25 8.54
N ILE A 17 1.90 -1.90 9.79
CA ILE A 17 3.19 -1.34 10.22
C ILE A 17 3.85 -2.19 11.31
N GLU A 18 3.18 -3.25 11.77
CA GLU A 18 3.65 -4.09 12.88
C GLU A 18 4.46 -5.27 12.33
N ASP A 19 5.64 -4.99 11.76
CA ASP A 19 6.51 -6.05 11.25
C ASP A 19 6.94 -7.01 12.39
N PRO A 20 6.47 -8.26 12.39
CA PRO A 20 6.76 -9.20 13.47
C PRO A 20 8.23 -9.59 13.55
N ALA A 21 9.01 -9.35 12.49
CA ALA A 21 10.44 -9.61 12.46
C ALA A 21 11.28 -8.43 12.98
N GLY A 22 10.67 -7.27 13.25
CA GLY A 22 11.34 -6.10 13.81
C GLY A 22 12.23 -5.34 12.82
N PHE A 23 12.16 -5.63 11.51
CA PHE A 23 12.96 -4.93 10.48
C PHE A 23 12.33 -3.60 10.04
N LYS A 24 11.26 -3.14 10.70
CA LYS A 24 10.52 -1.91 10.37
C LYS A 24 10.00 -1.91 8.92
N ARG A 25 9.64 -3.09 8.40
CA ARG A 25 8.97 -3.20 7.10
C ARG A 25 7.50 -2.85 7.25
N ILE A 26 6.84 -2.54 6.13
CA ILE A 26 5.40 -2.26 6.13
C ILE A 26 4.70 -3.09 5.06
N LYS A 27 3.41 -3.38 5.25
CA LYS A 27 2.60 -3.92 4.15
C LYS A 27 1.91 -2.79 3.42
N VAL A 28 2.00 -2.88 2.10
CA VAL A 28 1.41 -1.90 1.19
C VAL A 28 0.42 -2.60 0.27
N ARG A 29 -0.84 -2.15 0.31
CA ARG A 29 -1.85 -2.58 -0.67
C ARG A 29 -1.73 -1.72 -1.91
N ILE A 30 -1.51 -2.39 -3.04
CA ILE A 30 -1.41 -1.77 -4.36
C ILE A 30 -2.63 -2.26 -5.13
N PRO A 31 -3.67 -1.43 -5.35
CA PRO A 31 -4.94 -1.89 -5.93
C PRO A 31 -4.79 -2.63 -7.26
N GLU A 32 -3.85 -2.20 -8.10
CA GLU A 32 -3.55 -2.81 -9.41
C GLU A 32 -2.94 -4.23 -9.32
N ILE A 33 -2.44 -4.63 -8.15
CA ILE A 33 -1.78 -5.92 -7.92
C ILE A 33 -2.56 -6.78 -6.93
N HIS A 34 -3.01 -6.17 -5.84
CA HIS A 34 -3.63 -6.85 -4.70
C HIS A 34 -5.15 -6.77 -4.72
N GLY A 35 -5.75 -5.97 -5.61
CA GLY A 35 -7.18 -5.66 -5.62
C GLY A 35 -7.57 -4.54 -4.64
N PRO A 36 -8.84 -4.08 -4.69
CA PRO A 36 -9.30 -2.88 -4.00
C PRO A 36 -9.24 -2.97 -2.47
N PHE A 37 -9.28 -1.79 -1.82
CA PHE A 37 -9.56 -1.65 -0.40
C PHE A 37 -11.02 -2.04 -0.15
N MET A 38 -11.26 -2.96 0.80
CA MET A 38 -12.62 -3.22 1.22
C MET A 38 -12.96 -2.27 2.37
N LYS A 39 -13.94 -1.39 2.17
CA LYS A 39 -14.83 -0.99 3.26
C LYS A 39 -15.88 -2.09 3.42
N GLU A 40 -16.09 -2.50 4.66
CA GLU A 40 -16.88 -3.61 5.26
C GLU A 40 -18.12 -4.23 4.57
N THR A 41 -18.51 -3.89 3.34
CA THR A 41 -19.63 -4.53 2.66
C THR A 41 -19.35 -4.67 1.16
N ILE A 42 -18.93 -5.87 0.75
CA ILE A 42 -19.04 -6.27 -0.65
C ILE A 42 -20.43 -6.89 -0.84
N PRO A 43 -21.29 -6.34 -1.72
CA PRO A 43 -22.49 -7.03 -2.16
C PRO A 43 -22.07 -8.31 -2.88
N ASP A 44 -22.78 -9.41 -2.67
CA ASP A 44 -22.42 -10.78 -3.12
C ASP A 44 -22.10 -10.92 -4.63
N ASN A 45 -22.40 -9.90 -5.43
CA ASN A 45 -22.21 -9.85 -6.88
C ASN A 45 -20.88 -9.21 -7.35
N MET A 46 -20.06 -8.62 -6.47
CA MET A 46 -18.72 -8.17 -6.85
C MET A 46 -17.69 -9.30 -6.68
N ASN A 47 -16.97 -9.60 -7.76
CA ASN A 47 -15.96 -10.65 -7.82
C ASN A 47 -14.91 -10.52 -6.69
N LYS A 48 -15.13 -11.22 -5.56
CA LYS A 48 -14.10 -11.53 -4.55
C LYS A 48 -12.85 -12.20 -5.15
N ALA A 49 -12.96 -12.74 -6.36
CA ALA A 49 -11.97 -13.57 -7.04
C ALA A 49 -10.59 -12.91 -7.27
N ASN A 50 -10.49 -11.59 -7.30
CA ASN A 50 -9.24 -10.90 -7.67
C ASN A 50 -8.57 -10.13 -6.52
N ARG A 51 -9.03 -10.29 -5.27
CA ARG A 51 -8.38 -9.65 -4.11
C ARG A 51 -7.42 -10.62 -3.42
N VAL A 52 -6.17 -10.21 -3.29
CA VAL A 52 -5.17 -10.87 -2.44
C VAL A 52 -5.51 -10.56 -0.97
N ALA A 53 -5.51 -11.54 -0.07
CA ALA A 53 -5.72 -11.29 1.36
C ALA A 53 -4.55 -10.47 1.96
N ASP A 54 -4.81 -9.60 2.94
CA ASP A 54 -3.77 -8.74 3.54
C ASP A 54 -2.63 -9.53 4.18
N ILE A 55 -2.94 -10.72 4.72
CA ILE A 55 -1.92 -11.63 5.25
C ILE A 55 -0.94 -12.12 4.17
N ALA A 56 -1.39 -12.22 2.92
CA ALA A 56 -0.61 -12.70 1.78
C ALA A 56 0.14 -11.57 1.04
N ILE A 57 -0.06 -10.30 1.42
CA ILE A 57 0.72 -9.19 0.89
C ILE A 57 2.14 -9.24 1.48
N PRO A 58 3.19 -9.18 0.63
CA PRO A 58 4.56 -9.20 1.09
C PRO A 58 4.91 -7.95 1.89
N TRP A 59 5.82 -8.11 2.86
CA TRP A 59 6.45 -6.99 3.55
C TRP A 59 7.35 -6.21 2.59
N ALA A 60 7.24 -4.89 2.61
CA ALA A 60 8.06 -3.98 1.83
C ALA A 60 9.15 -3.38 2.70
N GLU A 61 10.38 -3.44 2.20
CA GLU A 61 11.50 -2.68 2.78
C GLU A 61 11.22 -1.19 2.62
N VAL A 62 11.55 -0.40 3.64
CA VAL A 62 11.40 1.05 3.58
C VAL A 62 12.76 1.68 3.34
N ASN A 63 12.86 2.54 2.32
CA ASN A 63 14.05 3.33 2.07
C ASN A 63 14.12 4.48 3.09
N TYR A 64 14.78 4.22 4.22
CA TYR A 64 15.06 5.25 5.20
C TYR A 64 16.28 6.07 4.80
N PRO A 65 16.18 7.41 4.77
CA PRO A 65 17.36 8.25 4.76
C PRO A 65 18.28 7.89 5.92
N TYR A 66 19.59 8.00 5.72
CA TYR A 66 20.56 7.68 6.75
C TYR A 66 20.27 8.46 8.05
N GLY A 67 20.15 7.73 9.17
CA GLY A 67 19.84 8.30 10.49
C GLY A 67 18.36 8.59 10.75
N SER A 68 17.46 8.30 9.80
CA SER A 68 16.01 8.38 10.01
C SER A 68 15.44 7.00 10.30
N ASP A 69 14.43 6.95 11.16
CA ASP A 69 13.61 5.77 11.41
C ASP A 69 12.10 6.05 11.34
N ILE A 70 11.75 7.22 10.79
CA ILE A 70 10.37 7.65 10.62
C ILE A 70 9.72 6.76 9.57
N THR A 71 8.79 5.93 10.05
CA THR A 71 8.09 4.95 9.24
C THR A 71 6.77 5.56 8.75
N PRO A 72 6.33 5.28 7.51
CA PRO A 72 5.01 5.66 7.05
C PRO A 72 3.92 5.16 7.99
N GLU A 73 2.89 5.98 8.21
CA GLU A 73 1.77 5.65 9.07
C GLU A 73 0.75 4.76 8.35
N LEU A 74 -0.09 4.08 9.12
CA LEU A 74 -1.25 3.37 8.60
C LEU A 74 -2.12 4.33 7.76
N ASN A 75 -2.67 3.83 6.65
CA ASN A 75 -3.46 4.58 5.67
C ASN A 75 -2.71 5.66 4.89
N GLN A 76 -1.40 5.81 5.08
CA GLN A 76 -0.60 6.73 4.29
C GLN A 76 -0.37 6.18 2.88
N VAL A 77 -0.34 7.07 1.88
CA VAL A 77 -0.03 6.75 0.49
C VAL A 77 1.48 6.79 0.29
N VAL A 78 2.02 5.72 -0.29
CA VAL A 78 3.44 5.52 -0.52
C VAL A 78 3.74 5.24 -1.99
N LEU A 79 4.97 5.57 -2.41
CA LEU A 79 5.54 5.19 -3.69
C LEU A 79 6.31 3.89 -3.53
N VAL A 80 5.94 2.88 -4.31
CA VAL A 80 6.53 1.53 -4.27
C VAL A 80 7.25 1.24 -5.58
N GLY A 81 8.47 0.75 -5.48
CA GLY A 81 9.20 0.07 -6.55
C GLY A 81 9.35 -1.42 -6.26
N PHE A 82 9.85 -2.17 -7.23
CA PHE A 82 10.04 -3.62 -7.12
C PHE A 82 11.45 -4.01 -7.52
N ILE A 83 12.16 -4.76 -6.68
CA ILE A 83 13.51 -5.23 -7.00
C ILE A 83 13.46 -6.13 -8.23
N SER A 84 14.16 -5.74 -9.30
CA SER A 84 14.11 -6.44 -10.61
C SER A 84 12.70 -6.58 -11.21
N GLY A 85 11.77 -5.73 -10.78
CA GLY A 85 10.37 -5.75 -11.21
C GLY A 85 9.52 -6.86 -10.57
N ASP A 86 10.00 -7.55 -9.54
CA ASP A 86 9.30 -8.64 -8.85
C ASP A 86 8.30 -8.09 -7.80
N PRO A 87 6.97 -8.26 -7.98
CA PRO A 87 5.97 -7.80 -7.03
C PRO A 87 6.06 -8.45 -5.64
N GLN A 88 6.79 -9.56 -5.49
CA GLN A 88 7.06 -10.20 -4.20
C GLN A 88 8.24 -9.57 -3.45
N LYS A 89 8.96 -8.63 -4.07
CA LYS A 89 10.09 -7.90 -3.48
C LYS A 89 9.86 -6.38 -3.55
N PRO A 90 8.81 -5.86 -2.89
CA PRO A 90 8.51 -4.43 -2.89
C PRO A 90 9.50 -3.62 -2.04
N VAL A 91 9.73 -2.38 -2.45
CA VAL A 91 10.49 -1.38 -1.69
C VAL A 91 9.72 -0.06 -1.72
N VAL A 92 9.49 0.52 -0.55
CA VAL A 92 8.94 1.87 -0.39
C VAL A 92 10.07 2.87 -0.60
N LEU A 93 9.91 3.73 -1.59
CA LEU A 93 10.92 4.72 -1.99
C LEU A 93 10.62 6.13 -1.47
N GLY A 94 9.40 6.34 -0.97
CA GLY A 94 8.96 7.59 -0.37
C GLY A 94 7.46 7.56 -0.12
N TRP A 95 6.94 8.62 0.50
CA TRP A 95 5.52 8.75 0.82
C TRP A 95 4.97 10.12 0.46
N LEU A 96 3.68 10.15 0.10
CA LEU A 96 3.02 11.32 -0.48
C LEU A 96 2.07 12.02 0.50
N GLY A 97 1.86 11.45 1.70
CA GLY A 97 0.85 11.89 2.65
C GLY A 97 -0.37 10.96 2.63
N TYR A 98 -1.55 11.46 2.95
CA TYR A 98 -2.78 10.67 2.89
C TYR A 98 -3.47 10.87 1.56
N GLU A 99 -4.27 9.89 1.13
CA GLU A 99 -5.23 10.15 0.07
C GLU A 99 -6.32 11.04 0.66
N TYR A 100 -6.67 12.12 -0.02
CA TYR A 100 -7.69 13.06 0.45
C TYR A 100 -8.84 13.12 -0.55
N ASN A 101 -10.07 13.04 -0.06
CA ASN A 101 -11.24 13.51 -0.80
C ASN A 101 -11.36 15.02 -0.61
N TYR A 102 -11.46 15.75 -1.71
CA TYR A 102 -11.95 17.12 -1.66
C TYR A 102 -13.48 17.07 -1.58
N THR A 103 -14.05 17.49 -0.45
CA THR A 103 -15.49 17.72 -0.36
C THR A 103 -15.76 19.18 -0.70
N GLU A 104 -16.52 19.41 -1.77
CA GLU A 104 -16.93 20.78 -2.15
C GLU A 104 -17.71 21.46 -1.02
N ASP A 105 -18.47 20.67 -0.25
CA ASP A 105 -19.30 21.15 0.86
C ASP A 105 -18.47 21.76 2.01
N ASP A 106 -17.27 21.24 2.29
CA ASP A 106 -16.44 21.72 3.40
C ASP A 106 -15.25 22.58 2.96
N LYS A 107 -14.96 22.65 1.65
CA LYS A 107 -13.71 23.21 1.09
C LYS A 107 -12.45 22.70 1.80
N LYS A 108 -12.48 21.45 2.25
CA LYS A 108 -11.40 20.82 3.03
C LYS A 108 -11.02 19.48 2.40
N LEU A 109 -9.73 19.17 2.52
CA LEU A 109 -9.20 17.85 2.21
C LEU A 109 -9.45 16.94 3.42
N GLN A 110 -10.25 15.89 3.25
CA GLN A 110 -10.47 14.88 4.27
C GLN A 110 -9.77 13.57 3.89
N PRO A 111 -9.03 12.91 4.80
CA PRO A 111 -8.40 11.63 4.51
C PRO A 111 -9.43 10.62 4.01
N VAL A 112 -9.06 9.82 3.01
CA VAL A 112 -9.84 8.67 2.57
C VAL A 112 -9.74 7.61 3.68
N SER A 113 -10.71 7.67 4.60
CA SER A 113 -10.95 6.63 5.61
C SER A 113 -11.45 5.34 4.99
#